data_AF-A0A3S1AFD7-F1
#
_entry.id   AF-A0A3S1AFD7-F1
#
_cell.length_a   1.000
_cell.length_b   1.000
_cell.length_c   1.000
_cell.angle_alpha   90.00
_cell.angle_beta   90.00
_cell.angle_gamma   90.00
#
_symmetry.space_group_name_H-M   'P 1'
#
loop_
_entity.id
_entity.type
_entity.pdbx_description
1 polymer ?
#
loop_
_entity_poly.entity_id
_entity_poly.type
_entity_poly.pdbx_seq_one_letter_code
_entity_poly.pdbx_strand_id
1 'polypeptide(L)'
;MLTSIRQRDNYKVHAQEVYKFDAPFICPKCGCETILRQGYIKVHHFAHKPPVFCEYGQGESEAHRLCKQSIYDELLITNNVTLCELEKDFGNVVADVFFIFNGVKVAIEVQISNLTMSRIIERTQEYNKLDICVLWLSLFDGKLEEEVYAPKQWEKWLHATYFGRVYYWLEGLSIIPIHFDEHLLWVEATDYGGGYYRKSKRYRTPVEGSIVNLVSDFKFREQKGGKFGNIYVPKCKILIDNTDTWWKQK
;
A
#
# COMPACT_ATOMS: atom_id res chain seq x y z
N MET A 1 -1.98 -12.67 7.23
CA MET A 1 -3.35 -12.94 6.76
C MET A 1 -4.33 -12.68 7.89
N LEU A 2 -5.27 -11.78 7.67
CA LEU A 2 -6.38 -11.47 8.57
C LEU A 2 -7.61 -12.34 8.30
N THR A 3 -7.66 -12.99 7.13
CA THR A 3 -8.78 -13.85 6.72
C THR A 3 -8.32 -15.26 6.38
N SER A 4 -9.26 -16.21 6.43
CA SER A 4 -9.07 -17.61 6.04
C SER A 4 -10.41 -18.23 5.65
N ILE A 5 -10.41 -19.45 5.10
CA ILE A 5 -11.65 -20.21 4.84
C ILE A 5 -11.85 -21.21 5.98
N ARG A 6 -13.02 -21.17 6.62
CA ARG A 6 -13.39 -22.16 7.62
C ARG A 6 -13.89 -23.43 6.92
N GLN A 7 -13.27 -24.57 7.21
CA GLN A 7 -13.48 -25.77 6.39
C GLN A 7 -14.88 -26.37 6.54
N ARG A 8 -15.53 -26.22 7.71
CA ARG A 8 -16.83 -26.86 8.01
C ARG A 8 -17.98 -26.37 7.13
N ASP A 9 -17.89 -25.14 6.66
CA ASP A 9 -18.96 -24.45 5.94
C ASP A 9 -18.46 -23.65 4.73
N ASN A 10 -17.14 -23.70 4.46
CA ASN A 10 -16.48 -23.05 3.34
C ASN A 10 -16.68 -21.53 3.29
N TYR A 11 -16.99 -20.91 4.44
CA TYR A 11 -17.11 -19.46 4.54
C TYR A 11 -15.76 -18.82 4.77
N LYS A 12 -15.57 -17.67 4.13
CA LYS A 12 -14.48 -16.75 4.47
C LYS A 12 -14.77 -16.14 5.83
N VAL A 13 -13.79 -16.17 6.71
CA VAL A 13 -13.89 -15.69 8.09
C VAL A 13 -12.76 -14.73 8.43
N HIS A 14 -13.06 -13.77 9.29
CA HIS A 14 -12.09 -12.80 9.81
C HIS A 14 -11.52 -13.32 11.12
N ALA A 15 -10.20 -13.18 11.32
CA ALA A 15 -9.53 -13.74 12.48
C ALA A 15 -10.02 -13.18 13.82
N GLN A 16 -10.61 -11.98 13.82
CA GLN A 16 -11.23 -11.34 14.99
C GLN A 16 -12.61 -11.91 15.36
N GLU A 17 -13.27 -12.61 14.43
CA GLU A 17 -14.68 -13.03 14.57
C GLU A 17 -14.84 -14.54 14.84
N VAL A 18 -13.74 -15.29 14.85
CA VAL A 18 -13.74 -16.75 15.04
C VAL A 18 -12.85 -17.15 16.21
N TYR A 19 -13.03 -18.37 16.70
CA TYR A 19 -12.25 -18.91 17.81
C TYR A 19 -11.48 -20.16 17.41
N LYS A 20 -10.52 -20.59 18.24
CA LYS A 20 -9.71 -21.79 17.94
C LYS A 20 -10.54 -23.06 17.76
N PHE A 21 -11.70 -23.16 18.41
CA PHE A 21 -12.60 -24.32 18.26
C PHE A 21 -13.39 -24.32 16.94
N ASP A 22 -13.40 -23.21 16.19
CA ASP A 22 -13.99 -23.13 14.85
C ASP A 22 -13.10 -23.75 13.77
N ALA A 23 -11.86 -24.12 14.13
CA ALA A 23 -10.93 -24.83 13.26
C ALA A 23 -11.52 -26.16 12.76
N PRO A 24 -11.05 -26.70 11.62
CA PRO A 24 -9.89 -26.26 10.82
C PRO A 24 -10.17 -25.07 9.89
N PHE A 25 -9.11 -24.30 9.64
CA PHE A 25 -9.09 -23.18 8.68
C PHE A 25 -8.07 -23.45 7.58
N ILE A 26 -8.35 -23.02 6.35
CA ILE A 26 -7.49 -23.24 5.18
C ILE A 26 -7.22 -21.93 4.44
N CYS A 27 -5.99 -21.76 3.94
CA CYS A 27 -5.64 -20.62 3.12
C CYS A 27 -6.44 -20.65 1.80
N PRO A 28 -7.10 -19.54 1.41
CA PRO A 28 -7.89 -19.50 0.17
C PRO A 28 -7.04 -19.68 -1.11
N LYS A 29 -5.72 -19.44 -1.05
CA LYS A 29 -4.84 -19.48 -2.24
C LYS A 29 -4.22 -20.85 -2.47
N CYS A 30 -3.68 -21.49 -1.43
CA CYS A 30 -3.00 -22.78 -1.57
C CYS A 30 -3.81 -23.97 -1.03
N GLY A 31 -4.92 -23.73 -0.32
CA GLY A 31 -5.71 -24.76 0.33
C GLY A 31 -5.05 -25.41 1.56
N CYS A 32 -3.82 -25.03 1.91
CA CYS A 32 -3.14 -25.58 3.08
C CYS A 32 -3.76 -25.07 4.39
N GLU A 33 -3.68 -25.89 5.44
CA GLU A 33 -4.19 -25.55 6.77
C GLU A 33 -3.47 -24.32 7.35
N THR A 34 -4.25 -23.46 8.02
CA THR A 34 -3.77 -22.28 8.74
C THR A 34 -4.18 -22.34 10.21
N ILE A 35 -3.31 -21.86 11.09
CA ILE A 35 -3.55 -21.78 12.52
C ILE A 35 -4.02 -20.39 12.87
N LEU A 36 -5.14 -20.30 13.60
CA LEU A 36 -5.60 -19.07 14.22
C LEU A 36 -4.72 -18.70 15.42
N ARG A 37 -4.05 -17.55 15.32
CA ARG A 37 -3.24 -16.94 16.38
C ARG A 37 -4.07 -15.84 17.06
N GLN A 38 -4.45 -16.10 18.30
CA GLN A 38 -5.19 -15.17 19.15
C GLN A 38 -4.43 -14.94 20.45
N GLY A 39 -4.28 -13.68 20.81
CA GLY A 39 -3.68 -13.22 22.06
C GLY A 39 -4.16 -11.81 22.38
N TYR A 40 -3.79 -11.32 23.56
CA TYR A 40 -4.25 -10.00 24.04
C TYR A 40 -3.45 -8.82 23.45
N ILE A 41 -2.23 -9.07 22.98
CA ILE A 41 -1.31 -8.01 22.54
C ILE A 41 -1.40 -7.81 21.02
N LYS A 42 -1.40 -8.90 20.27
CA LYS A 42 -1.25 -8.88 18.81
C LYS A 42 -2.60 -9.00 18.12
N VAL A 43 -2.75 -8.32 16.99
CA VAL A 43 -3.89 -8.50 16.06
C VAL A 43 -4.07 -9.99 15.76
N HIS A 44 -5.30 -10.48 15.93
CA HIS A 44 -5.65 -11.86 15.65
C HIS A 44 -5.42 -12.14 14.16
N HIS A 45 -4.80 -13.26 13.83
CA HIS A 45 -4.44 -13.56 12.46
C HIS A 45 -4.31 -15.05 12.19
N PHE A 46 -4.34 -15.41 10.92
CA PHE A 46 -4.04 -16.76 10.46
C PHE A 46 -2.57 -16.88 10.03
N ALA A 47 -1.94 -17.98 10.44
CA ALA A 47 -0.55 -18.30 10.11
C ALA A 47 -0.45 -19.68 9.48
N HIS A 48 0.36 -19.82 8.44
CA HIS A 48 0.67 -21.13 7.86
C HIS A 48 1.54 -21.94 8.82
N LYS A 49 1.38 -23.27 8.80
CA LYS A 49 2.32 -24.19 9.45
C LYS A 49 3.59 -24.31 8.58
N PRO A 50 4.80 -24.24 9.16
CA PRO A 50 6.02 -24.54 8.43
C PRO A 50 6.03 -25.99 7.89
N PRO A 51 6.68 -26.26 6.75
CA PRO A 51 7.33 -25.31 5.84
C PRO A 51 6.32 -24.48 5.03
N VAL A 52 6.64 -23.21 4.80
CA VAL A 52 5.76 -22.28 4.10
C VAL A 52 6.24 -22.06 2.66
N PHE A 53 5.43 -22.50 1.70
CA PHE A 53 5.69 -22.27 0.26
C PHE A 53 4.74 -21.25 -0.38
N CYS A 54 3.64 -20.92 0.30
CA CYS A 54 2.67 -19.95 -0.16
C CYS A 54 3.21 -18.53 0.03
N GLU A 55 3.14 -17.68 -1.01
CA GLU A 55 3.51 -16.25 -0.93
C GLU A 55 2.74 -15.54 0.20
N TYR A 56 1.43 -15.82 0.30
CA TYR A 56 0.55 -15.30 1.35
C TYR A 56 0.87 -15.86 2.75
N GLY A 57 1.69 -16.92 2.81
CA GLY A 57 2.18 -17.51 4.03
C GLY A 57 3.51 -16.97 4.52
N GLN A 58 4.26 -16.19 3.71
CA GLN A 58 5.63 -15.74 4.01
C GLN A 58 5.75 -14.86 5.27
N GLY A 59 4.64 -14.58 5.94
CA GLY A 59 4.61 -13.88 7.21
C GLY A 59 4.44 -12.39 6.98
N GLU A 60 3.37 -11.86 7.55
CA GLU A 60 3.05 -10.46 7.52
C GLU A 60 3.46 -9.83 8.86
N SER A 61 4.01 -8.61 8.83
CA SER A 61 4.37 -7.90 10.06
C SER A 61 3.11 -7.53 10.86
N GLU A 62 3.28 -7.28 12.15
CA GLU A 62 2.18 -6.81 12.99
C GLU A 62 1.66 -5.44 12.55
N ALA A 63 2.55 -4.50 12.21
CA ALA A 63 2.17 -3.18 11.74
C ALA A 63 1.38 -3.21 10.42
N HIS A 64 1.72 -4.13 9.51
CA HIS A 64 0.97 -4.30 8.27
C HIS A 64 -0.44 -4.86 8.53
N ARG A 65 -0.56 -5.85 9.42
CA ARG A 65 -1.87 -6.35 9.88
C ARG A 65 -2.70 -5.24 10.53
N LEU A 66 -2.09 -4.43 11.38
CA LEU A 66 -2.76 -3.33 12.07
C LEU A 66 -3.26 -2.28 11.07
N CYS A 67 -2.45 -1.90 10.08
CA CYS A 67 -2.83 -0.95 9.05
C CYS A 67 -4.08 -1.42 8.28
N LYS A 68 -4.08 -2.66 7.77
CA LYS A 68 -5.24 -3.22 7.06
C LYS A 68 -6.48 -3.27 7.92
N GLN A 69 -6.34 -3.78 9.15
CA GLN A 69 -7.45 -3.92 10.07
C GLN A 69 -8.05 -2.55 10.44
N SER A 70 -7.19 -1.58 10.78
CA SER A 70 -7.62 -0.24 11.16
C SER A 70 -8.33 0.50 10.03
N ILE A 71 -7.81 0.41 8.80
CA ILE A 71 -8.50 0.96 7.62
C ILE A 71 -9.86 0.27 7.43
N TYR A 72 -9.90 -1.05 7.51
CA TYR A 72 -11.13 -1.83 7.32
C TYR A 72 -12.21 -1.48 8.36
N ASP A 73 -11.84 -1.41 9.63
CA ASP A 73 -12.76 -1.12 10.74
C ASP A 73 -13.40 0.27 10.58
N GLU A 74 -12.62 1.28 10.22
CA GLU A 74 -13.12 2.63 9.95
C GLU A 74 -14.00 2.68 8.69
N LEU A 75 -13.63 1.94 7.63
CA LEU A 75 -14.44 1.85 6.41
C LEU A 75 -15.80 1.21 6.65
N LEU A 76 -15.92 0.24 7.56
CA LEU A 76 -17.18 -0.42 7.89
C LEU A 76 -18.23 0.53 8.46
N ILE A 77 -17.80 1.57 9.20
CA ILE A 77 -18.69 2.56 9.81
C ILE A 77 -18.82 3.84 8.98
N THR A 78 -18.13 3.90 7.84
CA THR A 78 -18.13 5.09 6.99
C THR A 78 -19.32 5.08 6.03
N ASN A 79 -20.05 6.20 5.98
CA ASN A 79 -21.17 6.37 5.07
C ASN A 79 -20.76 6.24 3.59
N ASN A 80 -21.64 5.69 2.77
CA ASN A 80 -21.45 5.45 1.33
C ASN A 80 -20.36 4.42 0.98
N VAL A 81 -19.76 3.77 1.98
CA VAL A 81 -18.94 2.58 1.78
C VAL A 81 -19.85 1.35 1.78
N THR A 82 -19.68 0.49 0.77
CA THR A 82 -20.42 -0.76 0.61
C THR A 82 -19.47 -1.87 0.18
N LEU A 83 -19.84 -3.14 0.41
CA LEU A 83 -19.03 -4.32 0.05
C LEU A 83 -17.56 -4.21 0.50
N CYS A 84 -17.34 -3.83 1.76
CA CYS A 84 -16.01 -3.74 2.37
C CYS A 84 -15.52 -5.15 2.74
N GLU A 85 -14.35 -5.55 2.27
CA GLU A 85 -13.76 -6.87 2.50
C GLU A 85 -12.23 -6.76 2.70
N LEU A 86 -11.70 -7.40 3.75
CA LEU A 86 -10.27 -7.64 3.91
C LEU A 86 -9.80 -8.73 2.97
N GLU A 87 -8.61 -8.62 2.39
CA GLU A 87 -7.95 -9.69 1.61
C GLU A 87 -8.87 -10.26 0.51
N LYS A 88 -9.51 -9.37 -0.27
CA LYS A 88 -10.47 -9.75 -1.31
C LYS A 88 -9.76 -10.41 -2.48
N ASP A 89 -10.06 -11.68 -2.74
CA ASP A 89 -9.49 -12.43 -3.86
C ASP A 89 -10.28 -12.22 -5.15
N PHE A 90 -9.61 -11.70 -6.17
CA PHE A 90 -10.13 -11.56 -7.54
C PHE A 90 -9.49 -12.59 -8.50
N GLY A 91 -8.84 -13.63 -7.96
CA GLY A 91 -8.11 -14.64 -8.71
C GLY A 91 -6.65 -14.23 -8.89
N ASN A 92 -6.37 -13.39 -9.89
CA ASN A 92 -5.00 -12.97 -10.23
C ASN A 92 -4.39 -12.00 -9.21
N VAL A 93 -5.24 -11.26 -8.50
CA VAL A 93 -4.85 -10.27 -7.50
C VAL A 93 -5.72 -10.41 -6.25
N VAL A 94 -5.12 -10.19 -5.09
CA VAL A 94 -5.81 -10.11 -3.80
C VAL A 94 -5.60 -8.71 -3.27
N ALA A 95 -6.68 -7.98 -2.99
CA ALA A 95 -6.62 -6.64 -2.39
C ALA A 95 -6.50 -6.75 -0.88
N ASP A 96 -5.57 -6.02 -0.27
CA ASP A 96 -5.43 -5.97 1.18
C ASP A 96 -6.72 -5.49 1.85
N VAL A 97 -7.31 -4.44 1.29
CA VAL A 97 -8.67 -3.97 1.62
C VAL A 97 -9.39 -3.63 0.31
N PHE A 98 -10.61 -4.13 0.14
CA PHE A 98 -11.48 -3.79 -0.98
C PHE A 98 -12.77 -3.16 -0.47
N PHE A 99 -13.29 -2.17 -1.18
CA PHE A 99 -14.60 -1.59 -0.89
C PHE A 99 -15.17 -0.88 -2.12
N ILE A 100 -16.46 -0.57 -2.08
CA ILE A 100 -17.13 0.30 -3.05
C ILE A 100 -17.48 1.61 -2.34
N PHE A 101 -17.00 2.73 -2.87
CA PHE A 101 -17.30 4.06 -2.36
C PHE A 101 -17.98 4.90 -3.44
N ASN A 102 -19.20 5.37 -3.16
CA ASN A 102 -20.03 6.12 -4.13
C ASN A 102 -20.14 5.40 -5.50
N GLY A 103 -20.26 4.07 -5.49
CA GLY A 103 -20.33 3.22 -6.69
C GLY A 103 -18.99 2.92 -7.37
N VAL A 104 -17.88 3.49 -6.89
CA VAL A 104 -16.54 3.21 -7.43
C VAL A 104 -15.87 2.09 -6.65
N LYS A 105 -15.37 1.08 -7.37
CA LYS A 105 -14.60 -0.02 -6.77
C LYS A 105 -13.18 0.45 -6.42
N VAL A 106 -12.77 0.21 -5.19
CA VAL A 106 -11.47 0.61 -4.66
C VAL A 106 -10.74 -0.59 -4.07
N ALA A 107 -9.47 -0.73 -4.41
CA ALA A 107 -8.53 -1.60 -3.72
C ALA A 107 -7.45 -0.75 -3.04
N ILE A 108 -7.15 -1.05 -1.78
CA ILE A 108 -5.99 -0.54 -1.07
C ILE A 108 -4.95 -1.64 -1.04
N GLU A 109 -3.70 -1.23 -1.26
CA GLU A 109 -2.52 -2.07 -1.18
C GLU A 109 -1.52 -1.48 -0.20
N VAL A 110 -1.23 -2.22 0.86
CA VAL A 110 -0.21 -1.84 1.83
C VAL A 110 1.10 -2.43 1.37
N GLN A 111 2.01 -1.57 0.92
CA GLN A 111 3.24 -2.01 0.29
C GLN A 111 4.32 -2.37 1.32
N ILE A 112 4.87 -3.57 1.17
CA ILE A 112 6.02 -4.10 1.92
C ILE A 112 7.28 -4.15 1.05
N SER A 113 8.46 -4.03 1.67
CA SER A 113 9.74 -3.94 0.94
C SER A 113 10.07 -5.12 0.01
N ASN A 114 9.50 -6.30 0.25
CA ASN A 114 9.86 -7.53 -0.46
C ASN A 114 9.14 -7.70 -1.80
N LEU A 115 8.11 -6.88 -2.09
CA LEU A 115 7.38 -6.97 -3.35
C LEU A 115 8.24 -6.41 -4.50
N THR A 116 8.43 -7.20 -5.55
CA THR A 116 9.20 -6.78 -6.72
C THR A 116 8.45 -5.74 -7.54
N MET A 117 9.20 -4.91 -8.29
CA MET A 117 8.59 -3.91 -9.15
C MET A 117 7.66 -4.49 -10.21
N SER A 118 8.04 -5.62 -10.80
CA SER A 118 7.20 -6.32 -11.78
C SER A 118 5.85 -6.73 -11.18
N ARG A 119 5.85 -7.17 -9.91
CA ARG A 119 4.63 -7.59 -9.23
C ARG A 119 3.71 -6.42 -8.89
N ILE A 120 4.24 -5.27 -8.49
CA ILE A 120 3.44 -4.05 -8.28
C ILE A 120 2.76 -3.62 -9.59
N ILE A 121 3.51 -3.63 -10.69
CA ILE A 121 3.01 -3.27 -12.03
C ILE A 121 1.91 -4.25 -12.46
N GLU A 122 2.16 -5.56 -12.33
CA GLU A 122 1.20 -6.62 -12.66
C GLU A 122 -0.10 -6.46 -11.88
N ARG A 123 -0.03 -6.35 -10.54
CA ARG A 123 -1.21 -6.17 -9.68
C ARG A 123 -1.99 -4.91 -10.07
N THR A 124 -1.29 -3.82 -10.36
CA THR A 124 -1.92 -2.57 -10.83
C THR A 124 -2.64 -2.76 -12.17
N GLN A 125 -2.07 -3.54 -13.09
CA GLN A 125 -2.72 -3.87 -14.36
C GLN A 125 -3.95 -4.77 -14.17
N GLU A 126 -3.88 -5.74 -13.26
CA GLU A 126 -5.02 -6.61 -12.93
C GLU A 126 -6.19 -5.79 -12.35
N TYR A 127 -5.93 -4.87 -11.42
CA TYR A 127 -6.98 -3.95 -10.93
C TYR A 127 -7.60 -3.12 -12.03
N ASN A 128 -6.78 -2.58 -12.94
CA ASN A 128 -7.28 -1.81 -14.06
C ASN A 128 -8.18 -2.64 -14.99
N LYS A 129 -7.86 -3.91 -15.26
CA LYS A 129 -8.72 -4.82 -16.05
C LYS A 129 -10.07 -5.08 -15.38
N LEU A 130 -10.10 -5.07 -14.04
CA LEU A 130 -11.29 -5.32 -13.23
C LEU A 130 -12.13 -4.06 -12.96
N ASP A 131 -11.75 -2.92 -13.54
CA ASP A 131 -12.37 -1.62 -13.29
C ASP A 131 -12.28 -1.19 -11.82
N ILE A 132 -11.15 -1.49 -11.17
CA ILE A 132 -10.88 -1.17 -9.77
C ILE A 132 -9.84 -0.04 -9.70
N CYS A 133 -10.14 0.99 -8.91
CA CYS A 133 -9.20 2.06 -8.60
C CYS A 133 -8.27 1.60 -7.48
N VAL A 134 -6.95 1.67 -7.68
CA VAL A 134 -5.98 1.25 -6.67
C VAL A 134 -5.35 2.43 -5.93
N LEU A 135 -5.26 2.32 -4.61
CA LEU A 135 -4.39 3.14 -3.78
C LEU A 135 -3.27 2.26 -3.23
N TRP A 136 -2.05 2.51 -3.69
CA TRP A 136 -0.85 1.99 -3.07
C TRP A 136 -0.36 2.96 -2.00
N LEU A 137 -0.15 2.46 -0.79
CA LEU A 137 0.45 3.20 0.31
C LEU A 137 1.45 2.31 1.05
N SER A 138 2.30 2.88 1.90
CA SER A 138 3.14 2.10 2.81
C SER A 138 3.00 2.59 4.24
N LEU A 139 3.66 1.95 5.20
CA LEU A 139 3.69 2.44 6.58
C LEU A 139 4.64 3.63 6.65
N PHE A 140 4.25 4.66 7.40
CA PHE A 140 5.15 5.78 7.67
C PHE A 140 6.42 5.29 8.39
N ASP A 141 7.57 5.83 8.01
CA ASP A 141 8.89 5.54 8.55
C ASP A 141 9.53 6.88 8.92
N GLY A 142 10.01 7.04 10.17
CA GLY A 142 10.60 8.29 10.64
C GLY A 142 11.80 8.77 9.81
N LYS A 143 12.41 7.90 9.00
CA LYS A 143 13.43 8.31 8.00
C LYS A 143 12.90 9.29 6.94
N LEU A 144 11.58 9.39 6.79
CA LEU A 144 10.94 10.32 5.87
C LEU A 144 10.93 11.76 6.43
N GLU A 145 11.18 11.93 7.73
CA GLU A 145 11.33 13.23 8.37
C GLU A 145 12.75 13.81 8.17
N GLU A 146 13.69 13.00 7.68
CA GLU A 146 15.06 13.42 7.39
C GLU A 146 15.14 14.26 6.09
N GLU A 147 16.03 15.25 6.05
CA GLU A 147 16.24 16.08 4.85
C GLU A 147 16.79 15.30 3.64
N VAL A 148 17.38 14.12 3.88
CA VAL A 148 18.08 13.31 2.88
C VAL A 148 17.58 11.88 2.91
N TYR A 149 16.78 11.51 1.93
CA TYR A 149 16.22 10.17 1.79
C TYR A 149 16.68 9.51 0.49
N ALA A 150 16.80 8.18 0.49
CA ALA A 150 17.10 7.40 -0.71
C ALA A 150 15.89 6.55 -1.11
N PRO A 151 14.99 7.07 -1.98
CA PRO A 151 13.77 6.35 -2.35
C PRO A 151 14.07 4.99 -2.97
N LYS A 152 13.35 3.99 -2.49
CA LYS A 152 13.30 2.62 -3.03
C LYS A 152 12.71 2.67 -4.44
N GLN A 153 12.91 1.57 -5.19
CA GLN A 153 12.41 1.51 -6.57
C GLN A 153 10.88 1.65 -6.65
N TRP A 154 10.15 1.06 -5.70
CA TRP A 154 8.70 1.16 -5.66
C TRP A 154 8.23 2.57 -5.32
N GLU A 155 8.91 3.28 -4.42
CA GLU A 155 8.60 4.68 -4.11
C GLU A 155 8.78 5.58 -5.33
N LYS A 156 9.86 5.38 -6.10
CA LYS A 156 10.08 6.12 -7.35
C LYS A 156 8.98 5.83 -8.38
N TRP A 157 8.52 4.58 -8.45
CA TRP A 157 7.45 4.20 -9.36
C TRP A 157 6.10 4.76 -8.93
N LEU A 158 5.78 4.74 -7.63
CA LEU A 158 4.58 5.37 -7.07
C LEU A 158 4.62 6.88 -7.28
N HIS A 159 5.77 7.52 -7.04
CA HIS A 159 5.96 8.95 -7.29
C HIS A 159 5.62 9.32 -8.74
N ALA A 160 6.06 8.52 -9.72
CA ALA A 160 5.66 8.71 -11.12
C ALA A 160 4.16 8.44 -11.35
N THR A 161 3.62 7.37 -10.76
CA THR A 161 2.24 6.92 -10.93
C THR A 161 1.22 7.91 -10.37
N TYR A 162 1.51 8.52 -9.22
CA TYR A 162 0.66 9.46 -8.49
C TYR A 162 1.07 10.92 -8.67
N PHE A 163 1.65 11.25 -9.83
CA PHE A 163 1.93 12.63 -10.26
C PHE A 163 2.76 13.42 -9.24
N GLY A 164 3.81 12.78 -8.70
CA GLY A 164 4.76 13.34 -7.76
C GLY A 164 4.48 13.02 -6.29
N ARG A 165 3.58 12.08 -5.99
CA ARG A 165 3.19 11.74 -4.61
C ARG A 165 3.51 10.30 -4.26
N VAL A 166 3.79 10.04 -2.99
CA VAL A 166 3.81 8.69 -2.40
C VAL A 166 3.06 8.76 -1.08
N TYR A 167 2.16 7.82 -0.85
CA TYR A 167 1.26 7.83 0.31
C TYR A 167 1.77 6.93 1.42
N TYR A 168 1.70 7.42 2.64
CA TYR A 168 2.07 6.68 3.84
C TYR A 168 0.92 6.71 4.85
N TRP A 169 0.53 5.56 5.35
CA TRP A 169 -0.51 5.41 6.36
C TRP A 169 0.03 5.81 7.74
N LEU A 170 -0.77 6.59 8.47
CA LEU A 170 -0.50 6.99 9.85
C LEU A 170 -1.33 6.16 10.83
N GLU A 171 -2.66 6.28 10.74
CA GLU A 171 -3.64 5.58 11.58
C GLU A 171 -5.04 5.65 10.94
N GLY A 172 -5.92 4.68 11.19
CA GLY A 172 -7.30 4.72 10.69
C GLY A 172 -7.36 4.99 9.18
N LEU A 173 -8.05 6.09 8.81
CA LEU A 173 -8.14 6.59 7.43
C LEU A 173 -7.17 7.75 7.14
N SER A 174 -6.31 8.12 8.08
CA SER A 174 -5.35 9.21 7.97
C SER A 174 -4.09 8.77 7.22
N ILE A 175 -3.77 9.51 6.16
CA ILE A 175 -2.65 9.25 5.27
C ILE A 175 -1.86 10.55 5.09
N ILE A 176 -0.53 10.46 5.08
CA ILE A 176 0.34 11.58 4.73
C ILE A 176 0.91 11.38 3.31
N PRO A 177 0.73 12.35 2.40
CA PRO A 177 1.34 12.31 1.08
C PRO A 177 2.72 12.97 1.13
N ILE A 178 3.71 12.34 0.51
CA ILE A 178 5.09 12.84 0.46
C ILE A 178 5.51 13.04 -0.98
N HIS A 179 6.15 14.17 -1.23
CA HIS A 179 6.84 14.46 -2.48
C HIS A 179 8.34 14.28 -2.29
N PHE A 180 8.99 13.55 -3.21
CA PHE A 180 10.45 13.46 -3.23
C PHE A 180 11.05 14.54 -4.13
N ASP A 181 11.40 15.67 -3.52
CA ASP A 181 12.02 16.82 -4.19
C ASP A 181 13.50 16.56 -4.53
N GLU A 182 14.05 17.37 -5.43
CA GLU A 182 15.46 17.29 -5.80
C GLU A 182 16.36 17.61 -4.60
N HIS A 183 17.39 16.78 -4.39
CA HIS A 183 18.40 17.03 -3.37
C HIS A 183 19.70 17.50 -4.02
N LEU A 184 20.24 18.62 -3.56
CA LEU A 184 21.47 19.23 -4.07
C LEU A 184 22.67 18.84 -3.21
N LEU A 185 23.76 18.42 -3.85
CA LEU A 185 25.03 18.10 -3.20
C LEU A 185 26.04 19.18 -3.56
N TRP A 186 26.70 19.74 -2.54
CA TRP A 186 27.85 20.62 -2.74
C TRP A 186 29.05 19.81 -3.25
N VAL A 187 29.77 20.35 -4.23
CA VAL A 187 31.02 19.80 -4.74
C VAL A 187 32.14 20.76 -4.35
N GLU A 188 33.04 20.33 -3.47
CA GLU A 188 34.16 21.14 -3.00
C GLU A 188 35.07 21.59 -4.15
N ALA A 189 35.59 22.80 -4.03
CA ALA A 189 36.53 23.36 -5.00
C ALA A 189 37.90 22.69 -4.89
N THR A 190 38.46 22.31 -6.03
CA THR A 190 39.82 21.77 -6.18
C THR A 190 40.52 22.47 -7.35
N ASP A 191 41.82 22.25 -7.51
CA ASP A 191 42.60 22.78 -8.65
C ASP A 191 42.08 22.30 -10.02
N TYR A 192 41.29 21.22 -10.05
CA TYR A 192 40.69 20.64 -11.24
C TYR A 192 39.21 21.05 -11.42
N GLY A 193 38.70 21.95 -10.58
CA GLY A 193 37.32 22.43 -10.58
C GLY A 193 36.54 22.10 -9.30
N GLY A 194 35.32 22.64 -9.19
CA GLY A 194 34.41 22.49 -8.05
C GLY A 194 33.77 23.82 -7.65
N GLY A 195 33.19 23.92 -6.46
CA GLY A 195 32.51 25.12 -5.96
C GLY A 195 31.08 25.32 -6.48
N TYR A 196 30.36 24.23 -6.76
CA TYR A 196 28.99 24.29 -7.28
C TYR A 196 28.09 23.21 -6.68
N TYR A 197 26.78 23.43 -6.75
CA TYR A 197 25.78 22.43 -6.39
C TYR A 197 25.41 21.55 -7.59
N ARG A 198 25.31 20.24 -7.36
CA ARG A 198 24.80 19.28 -8.34
C ARG A 198 23.59 18.51 -7.83
N LYS A 199 22.68 18.15 -8.73
CA LYS A 199 21.53 17.29 -8.40
C LYS A 199 21.99 15.87 -8.06
N SER A 200 21.55 15.36 -6.92
CA SER A 200 21.79 13.97 -6.53
C SER A 200 21.00 13.02 -7.42
N LYS A 201 21.64 11.92 -7.89
CA LYS A 201 20.95 10.83 -8.60
C LYS A 201 20.30 9.83 -7.63
N ARG A 202 20.80 9.75 -6.40
CA ARG A 202 20.39 8.77 -5.39
C ARG A 202 19.43 9.36 -4.38
N TYR A 203 19.80 10.51 -3.83
CA TYR A 203 19.10 11.13 -2.71
C TYR A 203 18.05 12.14 -3.18
N ARG A 204 17.00 12.27 -2.38
CA ARG A 204 15.89 13.20 -2.54
C ARG A 204 15.59 13.82 -1.19
N THR A 205 14.94 14.98 -1.21
CA THR A 205 14.43 15.62 0.01
C THR A 205 12.94 15.31 0.10
N PRO A 206 12.49 14.51 1.08
CA PRO A 206 11.08 14.36 1.36
C PRO A 206 10.45 15.71 1.71
N VAL A 207 9.30 16.00 1.11
CA VAL A 207 8.50 17.18 1.41
C VAL A 207 7.10 16.70 1.72
N GLU A 208 6.75 16.74 2.99
CA GLU A 208 5.44 16.34 3.50
C GLU A 208 4.35 17.30 3.01
N GLY A 209 3.22 16.73 2.60
CA GLY A 209 1.97 17.46 2.41
C GLY A 209 1.14 17.45 3.69
N SER A 210 -0.04 18.03 3.63
CA SER A 210 -1.02 17.93 4.72
C SER A 210 -1.57 16.51 4.83
N ILE A 211 -1.87 16.08 6.07
CA ILE A 211 -2.58 14.83 6.32
C ILE A 211 -3.92 14.87 5.60
N VAL A 212 -4.25 13.79 4.89
CA VAL A 212 -5.49 13.61 4.13
C VAL A 212 -6.24 12.38 4.62
N ASN A 213 -7.57 12.45 4.59
CA ASN A 213 -8.45 11.34 4.89
C ASN A 213 -8.77 10.55 3.61
N LEU A 214 -8.58 9.22 3.68
CA LEU A 214 -8.80 8.27 2.57
C LEU A 214 -10.15 8.45 1.86
N VAL A 215 -11.21 8.78 2.60
CA VAL A 215 -12.58 8.81 2.08
C VAL A 215 -12.99 10.21 1.63
N SER A 216 -12.69 11.26 2.41
CA SER A 216 -13.13 12.62 2.07
C SER A 216 -12.20 13.32 1.07
N ASP A 217 -10.92 12.98 1.08
CA ASP A 217 -9.90 13.81 0.43
C ASP A 217 -9.30 13.14 -0.81
N PHE A 218 -9.75 11.96 -1.19
CA PHE A 218 -9.32 11.28 -2.42
C PHE A 218 -10.38 11.33 -3.52
N LYS A 219 -9.90 11.27 -4.76
CA LYS A 219 -10.72 11.14 -5.96
C LYS A 219 -10.17 10.09 -6.90
N PHE A 220 -11.06 9.54 -7.71
CA PHE A 220 -10.69 8.71 -8.85
C PHE A 220 -9.92 9.55 -9.88
N ARG A 221 -8.83 8.99 -10.40
CA ARG A 221 -8.12 9.52 -11.56
C ARG A 221 -7.60 8.39 -12.45
N GLU A 222 -7.70 8.59 -13.76
CA GLU A 222 -7.05 7.72 -14.73
C GLU A 222 -5.59 8.16 -14.94
N GLN A 223 -4.67 7.22 -14.72
CA GLN A 223 -3.28 7.32 -15.14
C GLN A 223 -3.18 6.80 -16.57
N LYS A 224 -2.88 7.68 -17.52
CA LYS A 224 -2.81 7.34 -18.95
C LYS A 224 -1.66 6.37 -19.27
N GLY A 225 -0.72 6.23 -18.35
CA GLY A 225 0.49 5.43 -18.53
C GLY A 225 1.51 6.15 -19.42
N GLY A 226 2.70 5.57 -19.52
CA GLY A 226 3.79 6.12 -20.30
C GLY A 226 5.15 5.89 -19.64
N LYS A 227 6.17 6.51 -20.24
CA LYS A 227 7.55 6.44 -19.77
C LYS A 227 7.93 7.77 -19.12
N PHE A 228 8.31 7.70 -17.84
CA PHE A 228 8.75 8.83 -17.02
C PHE A 228 10.23 8.64 -16.70
N GLY A 229 11.09 9.18 -17.57
CA GLY A 229 12.52 8.88 -17.54
C GLY A 229 12.77 7.39 -17.82
N ASN A 230 13.31 6.64 -16.86
CA ASN A 230 13.51 5.19 -16.97
C ASN A 230 12.38 4.35 -16.37
N ILE A 231 11.34 5.00 -15.84
CA ILE A 231 10.21 4.34 -15.18
C ILE A 231 9.08 4.16 -16.18
N TYR A 232 8.59 2.94 -16.34
CA TYR A 232 7.37 2.67 -17.09
C TYR A 232 6.18 2.55 -16.13
N VAL A 233 5.11 3.29 -16.40
CA VAL A 233 3.84 3.21 -15.68
C VAL A 233 2.78 2.74 -16.68
N PRO A 234 2.05 1.64 -16.41
CA PRO A 234 0.97 1.20 -17.26
C PRO A 234 -0.22 2.15 -17.16
N LYS A 235 -1.13 2.07 -18.12
CA LYS A 235 -2.45 2.69 -17.97
C LYS A 235 -3.18 2.03 -16.78
N CYS A 236 -3.64 2.82 -15.83
CA CYS A 236 -4.37 2.32 -14.66
C CYS A 236 -5.34 3.34 -14.06
N LYS A 237 -6.21 2.85 -13.17
CA LYS A 237 -7.13 3.67 -12.37
C LYS A 237 -6.58 3.77 -10.95
N ILE A 238 -6.43 5.00 -10.46
CA ILE A 238 -5.84 5.26 -9.15
C ILE A 238 -6.76 6.15 -8.31
N LEU A 239 -6.64 6.05 -7.00
CA LEU A 239 -7.09 7.10 -6.08
C LEU A 239 -5.95 8.08 -5.83
N ILE A 240 -6.20 9.36 -6.05
CA ILE A 240 -5.25 10.44 -5.77
C ILE A 240 -5.94 11.44 -4.85
N ASP A 241 -5.19 12.00 -3.91
CA ASP A 241 -5.73 13.05 -3.05
C ASP A 241 -6.10 14.32 -3.84
N ASN A 242 -6.93 15.15 -3.22
CA ASN A 242 -7.46 16.39 -3.77
C ASN A 242 -6.56 17.61 -3.51
N THR A 243 -5.42 17.46 -2.83
CA THR A 243 -4.53 18.58 -2.51
C THR A 243 -3.80 19.07 -3.75
N ASP A 244 -3.55 20.38 -3.79
CA ASP A 244 -2.69 20.98 -4.81
C ASP A 244 -1.24 20.49 -4.67
N THR A 245 -0.43 20.70 -5.70
CA THR A 245 1.01 20.37 -5.63
C THR A 245 1.72 21.33 -4.67
N TRP A 246 1.80 20.96 -3.40
CA TRP A 246 2.35 21.81 -2.32
C TRP A 246 3.85 22.10 -2.48
N TRP A 247 4.60 21.19 -3.09
CA TRP A 247 6.03 21.35 -3.34
C TRP A 247 6.39 22.38 -4.43
N LYS A 248 5.40 22.96 -5.12
CA LYS A 248 5.62 24.03 -6.11
C LYS A 248 5.46 25.44 -5.55
N GLN A 249 5.07 25.57 -4.28
CA GLN A 249 4.80 26.86 -3.65
C GLN A 249 6.06 27.49 -3.00
N LYS A 250 7.26 27.15 -3.50
CA LYS A 250 8.54 27.70 -3.06
C LYS A 250 8.91 28.94 -3.87
#